data_AF-A0A512AI84-F1
#
_entry.id   AF-A0A512AI84-F1
#
_cell.length_a   1.000
_cell.length_b   1.000
_cell.length_c   1.000
_cell.angle_alpha   90.00
_cell.angle_beta   90.00
_cell.angle_gamma   90.00
#
_symmetry.space_group_name_H-M   'P 1'
#
loop_
_entity.id
_entity.type
_entity.pdbx_description
1 polymer ?
#
loop_
_entity_poly.entity_id
_entity_poly.type
_entity_poly.pdbx_seq_one_letter_code
_entity_poly.pdbx_strand_id
1 'polypeptide(L)'
;MLPSVRAYAAAEAANPLTVAKAYQQFQTEGLVQVQRGVGMFVAPGAAEALRAREREAFLRHEWPEIRARMRRLHLDPAQLLGAPERA
;
A
#
# COMPACT_ATOMS: atom_id res chain seq x y z
N MET A 1 -3.14 -11.25 14.13
CA MET A 1 -1.79 -11.86 14.13
C MET A 1 -1.45 -12.20 12.69
N LEU A 2 -0.22 -11.94 12.25
CA LEU A 2 0.23 -12.31 10.91
C LEU A 2 0.51 -13.84 10.87
N PRO A 3 0.25 -14.51 9.73
CA PRO A 3 0.67 -15.88 9.53
C PRO A 3 2.20 -15.98 9.58
N SER A 4 2.72 -17.15 9.96
CA SER A 4 4.17 -17.37 9.92
C SER A 4 4.69 -17.23 8.48
N VAL A 5 5.97 -16.88 8.34
CA VAL A 5 6.64 -16.75 7.03
C VAL A 5 6.41 -17.99 6.17
N ARG A 6 6.52 -19.18 6.75
CA ARG A 6 6.33 -20.45 6.03
C ARG A 6 4.88 -20.68 5.62
N ALA A 7 3.93 -20.38 6.51
CA ALA A 7 2.50 -20.54 6.21
C ALA A 7 2.06 -19.60 5.09
N TYR A 8 2.47 -18.33 5.15
CA TYR A 8 2.15 -17.35 4.12
C TYR A 8 2.84 -17.65 2.79
N ALA A 9 4.12 -18.04 2.81
CA ALA A 9 4.84 -18.43 1.61
C ALA A 9 4.19 -19.63 0.90
N ALA A 10 3.69 -20.62 1.66
CA ALA A 10 2.99 -21.76 1.09
C ALA A 10 1.63 -21.36 0.48
N ALA A 11 0.87 -20.50 1.17
CA ALA A 11 -0.44 -20.04 0.69
C ALA A 11 -0.34 -19.24 -0.62
N GLU A 12 0.66 -18.35 -0.71
CA GLU A 12 0.86 -17.46 -1.86
C GLU A 12 1.80 -18.05 -2.94
N ALA A 13 2.20 -19.31 -2.80
CA ALA A 13 3.24 -19.95 -3.64
C ALA A 13 4.50 -19.08 -3.82
N ALA A 14 4.87 -18.33 -2.77
CA ALA A 14 5.97 -17.38 -2.78
C ALA A 14 7.24 -17.99 -2.16
N ASN A 15 8.40 -17.42 -2.51
CA ASN A 15 9.66 -17.81 -1.88
C ASN A 15 9.67 -17.38 -0.39
N PRO A 16 9.94 -18.28 0.58
CA PRO A 16 10.00 -17.93 2.00
C PRO A 16 10.96 -16.78 2.34
N LEU A 17 12.07 -16.65 1.61
CA LEU A 17 13.01 -15.53 1.80
C LEU A 17 12.39 -14.18 1.41
N THR A 18 11.49 -14.18 0.41
CA THR A 18 10.77 -12.96 0.00
C THR A 18 9.78 -12.53 1.07
N VAL A 19 9.01 -13.48 1.62
CA VAL A 19 8.08 -13.21 2.72
C VAL A 19 8.82 -12.75 3.98
N ALA A 20 9.94 -13.41 4.32
CA ALA A 20 10.77 -13.00 5.45
C ALA A 20 11.28 -11.56 5.29
N LYS A 21 11.77 -11.21 4.10
CA LYS A 21 12.24 -9.85 3.80
C LYS A 21 11.10 -8.84 3.90
N ALA A 22 9.91 -9.15 3.39
CA ALA A 22 8.74 -8.27 3.51
C ALA A 22 8.35 -8.03 4.97
N TYR A 23 8.35 -9.07 5.82
CA TYR A 23 8.01 -8.92 7.23
C TYR A 23 9.07 -8.11 7.99
N GLN A 24 10.36 -8.30 7.68
CA GLN A 24 11.44 -7.47 8.21
C GLN A 24 11.29 -6.00 7.81
N GLN A 25 10.91 -5.75 6.55
CA GLN A 25 10.62 -4.41 6.06
C GLN A 25 9.48 -3.77 6.85
N PHE A 26 8.35 -4.46 7.01
CA PHE A 26 7.21 -3.96 7.79
C PHE A 26 7.60 -3.66 9.24
N GLN A 27 8.46 -4.47 9.84
CA GLN A 27 8.93 -4.25 11.21
C GLN A 27 9.80 -2.99 11.29
N THR A 28 10.71 -2.82 10.34
CA THR A 28 11.60 -1.66 10.23
C THR A 28 10.80 -0.36 10.02
N GLU A 29 9.73 -0.44 9.23
CA GLU A 29 8.84 0.68 8.95
C GLU A 29 7.82 0.96 10.08
N GLY A 30 7.82 0.13 11.14
CA GLY A 30 6.89 0.26 12.27
C GLY A 30 5.45 -0.14 11.96
N LEU A 31 5.20 -0.80 10.82
CA LEU A 31 3.86 -1.25 10.40
C LEU A 31 3.42 -2.52 11.16
N VAL A 32 4.39 -3.29 11.68
CA VAL A 32 4.15 -4.48 12.48
C VAL A 32 5.02 -4.50 13.73
N GLN A 33 4.48 -5.09 14.79
CA GLN A 33 5.12 -5.25 16.09
C GLN A 33 5.31 -6.72 16.42
N VAL A 34 6.42 -7.05 17.06
CA VAL A 34 6.72 -8.41 17.52
C VAL A 34 6.42 -8.52 19.00
N GLN A 35 5.54 -9.45 19.35
CA GLN A 35 5.30 -9.87 20.72
C GLN A 35 6.07 -11.17 20.95
N ARG A 36 7.13 -11.10 21.78
CA ARG A 36 8.02 -12.25 22.06
C ARG A 36 7.20 -13.45 22.54
N GLY A 37 7.43 -14.61 21.92
CA GLY A 37 6.73 -15.86 22.23
C GLY A 37 5.31 -15.99 21.67
N VAL A 38 4.76 -14.95 21.03
CA VAL A 38 3.38 -14.95 20.49
C VAL A 38 3.37 -14.81 18.96
N GLY A 39 4.14 -13.87 18.42
CA GLY A 39 4.21 -13.64 16.97
C GLY A 39 4.23 -12.17 16.58
N MET A 40 3.81 -11.91 15.35
CA MET A 40 3.81 -10.57 14.74
C MET A 40 2.38 -10.04 14.57
N PHE A 41 2.18 -8.74 14.83
CA PHE A 41 0.89 -8.07 14.81
C PHE A 41 0.98 -6.75 14.05
N VAL A 42 -0.11 -6.33 13.42
CA VAL A 42 -0.19 -4.99 12.81
C VAL A 42 -0.11 -3.94 13.91
N ALA A 43 0.74 -2.93 13.73
CA ALA A 43 0.86 -1.84 14.67
C ALA A 43 -0.42 -0.98 14.69
N PRO A 44 -0.85 -0.48 15.86
CA PRO A 44 -1.95 0.49 15.92
C PRO A 44 -1.67 1.70 15.02
N GLY A 45 -2.65 2.09 14.19
CA GLY A 45 -2.51 3.21 13.26
C GLY A 45 -1.68 2.93 11.99
N ALA A 46 -1.20 1.70 11.77
CA ALA A 46 -0.40 1.36 10.60
C ALA A 46 -1.15 1.59 9.28
N ALA A 47 -2.44 1.28 9.23
CA ALA A 47 -3.26 1.47 8.03
C ALA A 47 -3.44 2.96 7.70
N GLU A 48 -3.70 3.79 8.70
CA GLU A 48 -3.83 5.24 8.57
C GLU A 48 -2.50 5.86 8.11
N ALA A 49 -1.39 5.45 8.72
CA ALA A 49 -0.06 5.89 8.34
C ALA A 49 0.28 5.52 6.89
N LEU A 50 -0.04 4.29 6.47
CA LEU A 50 0.20 3.85 5.10
C LEU A 50 -0.65 4.63 4.09
N ARG A 51 -1.94 4.84 4.36
CA ARG A 51 -2.81 5.66 3.51
C ARG A 51 -2.31 7.10 3.39
N ALA A 52 -1.81 7.69 4.48
CA ALA A 52 -1.26 9.04 4.46
C ALA A 52 0.00 9.11 3.58
N ARG A 53 0.91 8.13 3.71
CA ARG A 53 2.13 8.04 2.88
C ARG A 53 1.79 7.88 1.39
N GLU A 54 0.90 6.95 1.06
CA GLU A 54 0.47 6.71 -0.33
C GLU A 54 -0.21 7.95 -0.93
N ARG A 55 -1.11 8.61 -0.17
CA ARG A 55 -1.73 9.87 -0.60
C ARG A 55 -0.68 10.94 -0.91
N GLU A 56 0.33 11.06 -0.05
CA GLU A 56 1.38 12.04 -0.22
C GLU A 56 2.26 11.73 -1.44
N ALA A 57 2.60 10.45 -1.65
CA ALA A 57 3.32 9.98 -2.83
C ALA A 57 2.54 10.25 -4.11
N PHE A 58 1.25 9.88 -4.15
CA PHE A 58 0.37 10.14 -5.29
C PHE A 58 0.31 11.64 -5.63
N LEU A 59 0.08 12.49 -4.64
CA LEU A 59 -0.03 13.94 -4.85
C LEU A 59 1.28 14.57 -5.33
N ARG A 60 2.43 14.02 -4.92
CA ARG A 60 3.75 14.52 -5.33
C ARG A 60 4.17 14.04 -6.71
N HIS A 61 3.96 12.77 -7.01
CA HIS A 61 4.60 12.11 -8.15
C HIS A 61 3.62 11.89 -9.30
N GLU A 62 2.39 11.46 -9.02
CA GLU A 62 1.44 11.06 -10.06
C GLU A 62 0.51 12.22 -10.46
N TRP A 63 -0.02 12.94 -9.47
CA TRP A 63 -0.99 14.02 -9.70
C TRP A 63 -0.51 15.14 -10.64
N PRO A 64 0.76 15.59 -10.60
CA PRO A 64 1.26 16.58 -11.55
C PRO A 64 1.17 16.12 -13.01
N GLU A 65 1.51 14.85 -13.27
CA GLU A 65 1.47 14.27 -14.61
C GLU A 65 0.03 14.13 -15.11
N ILE A 66 -0.87 13.66 -14.24
CA ILE A 66 -2.31 13.56 -14.52
C ILE A 66 -2.86 14.94 -14.88
N ARG A 67 -2.62 15.96 -14.05
CA ARG A 67 -3.05 17.34 -14.32
C ARG A 67 -2.51 17.88 -15.64
N ALA A 68 -1.24 17.63 -15.93
CA ALA A 68 -0.64 18.05 -17.19
C ALA A 68 -1.33 17.40 -18.40
N ARG A 69 -1.66 16.11 -18.29
CA ARG A 69 -2.40 15.37 -19.33
C ARG A 69 -3.82 15.90 -19.50
N MET A 70 -4.54 16.11 -18.40
CA MET A 70 -5.91 16.67 -18.43
C MET A 70 -5.93 18.03 -19.12
N ARG A 71 -4.97 18.90 -18.81
CA ARG A 71 -4.84 20.23 -19.44
C ARG A 71 -4.61 20.13 -20.96
N ARG A 72 -3.76 19.19 -21.42
CA ARG A 72 -3.52 18.97 -22.86
C ARG A 72 -4.75 18.45 -23.60
N LEU A 73 -5.60 17.71 -22.92
CA LEU A 73 -6.81 17.11 -23.49
C LEU A 73 -8.07 17.97 -23.26
N HIS A 74 -7.93 19.15 -22.66
CA HIS A 74 -9.05 20.00 -22.26
C HIS A 74 -10.11 19.27 -21.41
N LEU A 75 -9.66 18.37 -20.52
CA LEU A 75 -10.53 17.62 -19.61
C LEU A 75 -10.71 18.37 -18.29
N ASP A 76 -11.95 18.63 -17.93
CA ASP A 76 -12.33 19.13 -16.60
C ASP A 76 -12.51 17.95 -15.62
N PRO A 77 -11.83 17.93 -14.47
CA PRO A 77 -12.07 16.93 -13.43
C PRO A 77 -13.55 16.75 -13.05
N ALA A 78 -14.33 17.84 -13.01
CA ALA A 78 -15.74 17.78 -12.64
C ALA A 78 -16.56 16.98 -13.67
N GLN A 79 -16.21 17.05 -14.95
CA GLN A 79 -16.86 16.28 -16.00
C GLN A 79 -16.52 14.79 -15.91
N LEU A 80 -15.30 14.44 -15.49
CA LEU A 80 -14.88 13.05 -15.33
C LEU A 80 -15.59 12.38 -14.14
N LEU A 81 -15.75 13.09 -13.03
CA LEU A 81 -16.42 12.57 -11.83
C LEU A 81 -17.93 12.38 -12.01
N GLY A 82 -18.53 13.08 -12.99
CA GLY A 82 -19.93 12.93 -13.36
C GLY A 82 -20.18 11.97 -14.54
N ALA A 83 -19.13 11.47 -15.19
CA ALA A 83 -19.28 10.55 -16.30
C ALA A 83 -19.60 9.14 -15.78
N PRO A 84 -20.53 8.39 -16.41
CA PRO A 84 -20.76 7.00 -16.05
C PRO A 84 -19.47 6.20 -16.27
N GLU A 85 -19.11 5.34 -15.31
CA GLU A 85 -18.00 4.39 -15.46
C GLU A 85 -18.23 3.58 -16.74
N ARG A 86 -17.41 3.82 -17.75
CA ARG A 86 -17.39 2.98 -18.93
C ARG A 86 -16.61 1.72 -18.55
N ALA A 87 -17.36 0.64 -18.33
CA ALA A 87 -16.86 -0.71 -18.11
C ALA A 87 -15.96 -1.17 -19.28
#